data_AF-A0A8T4T753-F1
#
_entry.id   AF-A0A8T4T753-F1
#
_cell.length_a   1.000
_cell.length_b   1.000
_cell.length_c   1.000
_cell.angle_alpha   90.00
_cell.angle_beta   90.00
_cell.angle_gamma   90.00
#
_symmetry.space_group_name_H-M   'P 1'
#
loop_
_entity.id
_entity.type
_entity.pdbx_description
1 polymer ?
#
loop_
_entity_poly.entity_id
_entity_poly.type
_entity_poly.pdbx_seq_one_letter_code
_entity_poly.pdbx_strand_id
1 'polypeptide(L)'
;MKDILIKKVSKVKGIRFHNFLNNNQKAAIAHMEEKHNQAVHECLKKPCVFVITHDDHFRKPLAPLILNNNQGVIFPPQKFPELHPKATCSSPSKKVHEFLVRELKLYIDENEATMLVGL
;
A
#
# COMPACT_ATOMS: atom_id res chain seq x y z
N MET A 1 16.26 -2.37 12.36
CA MET A 1 15.70 -1.48 11.31
C MET A 1 14.19 -1.67 11.15
N LYS A 2 13.71 -2.90 10.91
CA LYS A 2 12.26 -3.21 10.81
C LYS A 2 11.45 -2.76 12.04
N ASP A 3 11.97 -2.96 13.24
CA ASP A 3 11.25 -2.59 14.48
C ASP A 3 11.01 -1.08 14.63
N ILE A 4 11.94 -0.26 14.12
CA ILE A 4 11.79 1.20 14.12
C ILE A 4 10.70 1.61 13.14
N LEU A 5 10.62 0.94 11.97
CA LEU A 5 9.59 1.21 10.97
C LEU A 5 8.20 0.83 11.52
N ILE A 6 8.06 -0.36 12.12
CA ILE A 6 6.82 -0.81 12.77
C ILE A 6 6.38 0.22 13.82
N LYS A 7 7.29 0.63 14.73
CA LYS A 7 6.98 1.62 15.77
C LYS A 7 6.58 3.00 15.24
N LYS A 8 7.01 3.38 14.04
CA LYS A 8 6.59 4.63 13.41
C LYS A 8 5.19 4.49 12.81
N VAL A 9 4.97 3.42 12.03
CA VAL A 9 3.68 3.13 11.38
C VAL A 9 2.58 2.97 12.41
N SER A 10 2.83 2.29 13.53
CA SER A 10 1.82 2.08 14.58
C SER A 10 1.37 3.36 15.30
N LYS A 11 2.10 4.47 15.14
CA LYS A 11 1.75 5.78 15.73
C LYS A 11 0.97 6.68 14.78
N VAL A 12 0.80 6.27 13.53
CA VAL A 12 0.10 7.06 12.53
C VAL A 12 -1.39 6.95 12.76
N LYS A 13 -2.06 8.10 12.91
CA LYS A 13 -3.51 8.17 13.07
C LYS A 13 -4.21 7.51 11.87
N GLY A 14 -5.17 6.64 12.18
CA GLY A 14 -6.00 5.95 11.20
C GLY A 14 -5.39 4.67 10.63
N ILE A 15 -4.14 4.30 10.97
CA ILE A 15 -3.60 2.97 10.62
C ILE A 15 -4.08 1.94 11.65
N ARG A 16 -4.63 0.82 11.16
CA ARG A 16 -5.25 -0.23 11.99
C ARG A 16 -4.45 -1.52 12.01
N PHE A 17 -3.79 -1.84 10.90
CA PHE A 17 -2.92 -2.99 10.78
C PHE A 17 -1.65 -2.63 9.99
N HIS A 18 -0.56 -3.34 10.27
CA HIS A 18 0.64 -3.32 9.44
C HIS A 18 1.38 -4.66 9.47
N ASN A 19 1.91 -5.11 8.33
CA ASN A 19 2.79 -6.27 8.28
C ASN A 19 3.74 -6.24 7.08
N PHE A 20 4.94 -6.78 7.24
CA PHE A 20 5.88 -6.92 6.12
C PHE A 20 5.42 -8.02 5.16
N LEU A 21 5.54 -7.73 3.87
CA LEU A 21 5.35 -8.73 2.83
C LEU A 21 6.62 -9.55 2.65
N ASN A 22 6.46 -10.86 2.56
CA ASN A 22 7.53 -11.76 2.13
C ASN A 22 7.62 -11.81 0.59
N ASN A 23 8.68 -12.45 0.06
CA ASN A 23 8.90 -12.51 -1.38
C ASN A 23 7.79 -13.26 -2.15
N ASN A 24 7.21 -14.30 -1.55
CA ASN A 24 6.13 -15.06 -2.17
C ASN A 24 4.87 -14.19 -2.29
N GLN A 25 4.54 -13.43 -1.24
CA GLN A 25 3.44 -12.48 -1.25
C GLN A 25 3.66 -11.37 -2.27
N LYS A 26 4.87 -10.80 -2.34
CA LYS A 26 5.21 -9.78 -3.35
C LYS A 26 5.03 -10.31 -4.77
N ALA A 27 5.47 -11.54 -5.04
CA ALA A 27 5.32 -12.18 -6.35
C ALA A 27 3.84 -12.43 -6.70
N ALA A 28 3.05 -12.92 -5.74
CA ALA A 28 1.61 -13.12 -5.92
C ALA A 28 0.90 -11.81 -6.25
N ILE A 29 1.18 -10.74 -5.50
CA ILE A 29 0.60 -9.41 -5.74
C ILE A 29 0.98 -8.92 -7.14
N ALA A 30 2.25 -8.98 -7.53
CA ALA A 30 2.70 -8.55 -8.86
C ALA A 30 1.98 -9.28 -10.00
N HIS A 31 1.64 -10.55 -9.80
CA HIS A 31 0.91 -11.36 -10.79
C HIS A 31 -0.60 -11.04 -10.83
N MET A 32 -1.20 -10.69 -9.70
CA MET A 32 -2.63 -10.40 -9.60
C MET A 32 -2.99 -8.96 -9.95
N GLU A 33 -2.06 -8.03 -9.74
CA GLU A 33 -2.29 -6.60 -9.91
C GLU A 33 -2.48 -6.19 -11.36
N GLU A 34 -3.26 -5.12 -11.55
CA GLU A 34 -3.49 -4.52 -12.85
C GLU A 34 -2.20 -3.92 -13.43
N LYS A 35 -1.93 -4.19 -14.72
CA LYS A 35 -0.69 -3.76 -15.38
C LYS A 35 -0.49 -2.24 -15.37
N HIS A 36 -1.57 -1.47 -15.34
CA HIS A 36 -1.55 -0.01 -15.37
C HIS A 36 -1.46 0.63 -13.98
N ASN A 37 -1.52 -0.16 -12.90
CA ASN A 37 -1.30 0.32 -11.54
C ASN A 37 0.20 0.42 -11.23
N GLN A 38 0.85 1.40 -11.87
CA GLN A 38 2.30 1.59 -11.80
C GLN A 38 2.79 1.77 -10.35
N ALA A 39 2.01 2.46 -9.51
CA ALA A 39 2.31 2.67 -8.10
C ALA A 39 2.60 1.37 -7.33
N VAL A 40 1.77 0.34 -7.54
CA VAL A 40 1.94 -0.95 -6.87
C VAL A 40 3.19 -1.65 -7.36
N HIS A 41 3.37 -1.73 -8.68
CA HIS A 41 4.55 -2.37 -9.27
C HIS A 41 5.85 -1.69 -8.83
N GLU A 42 5.86 -0.37 -8.69
CA GLU A 42 6.99 0.37 -8.13
C GLU A 42 7.22 0.09 -6.64
N CYS A 43 6.16 0.03 -5.83
CA CYS A 43 6.28 -0.37 -4.43
C CYS A 43 6.88 -1.77 -4.28
N LEU A 44 6.46 -2.73 -5.11
CA LEU A 44 6.96 -4.11 -5.07
C LEU A 44 8.43 -4.25 -5.46
N LYS A 45 8.98 -3.32 -6.27
CA LYS A 45 10.42 -3.29 -6.59
C LYS A 45 11.29 -2.88 -5.40
N LYS A 46 10.71 -2.31 -4.34
CA LYS A 46 11.46 -1.87 -3.16
C LYS A 46 11.95 -3.07 -2.32
N PRO A 47 13.14 -2.97 -1.69
CA PRO A 47 13.66 -4.05 -0.83
C PRO A 47 12.71 -4.39 0.32
N CYS A 48 12.06 -3.38 0.90
CA CYS A 48 11.17 -3.55 2.02
C CYS A 48 9.76 -3.08 1.65
N VAL A 49 8.78 -3.98 1.71
CA VAL A 49 7.38 -3.64 1.46
C VAL A 49 6.56 -4.13 2.64
N PHE A 50 5.67 -3.29 3.12
CA PHE A 50 4.67 -3.68 4.10
C PHE A 50 3.29 -3.29 3.60
N VAL A 51 2.32 -4.10 3.95
CA VAL A 51 0.92 -3.76 3.84
C VAL A 51 0.49 -3.04 5.10
N ILE A 52 -0.40 -2.06 4.94
CA ILE A 52 -1.14 -1.46 6.03
C ILE A 52 -2.64 -1.52 5.72
N THR A 53 -3.46 -1.45 6.76
CA THR A 53 -4.87 -1.08 6.63
C THR A 53 -5.07 0.27 7.28
N HIS A 54 -5.95 1.08 6.70
CA HIS A 54 -6.27 2.38 7.24
C HIS A 54 -7.76 2.69 7.11
N ASP A 55 -8.27 3.52 8.00
CA ASP A 55 -9.66 3.99 8.00
C ASP A 55 -9.79 5.41 7.38
N ASP A 56 -10.97 5.99 7.52
CA ASP A 56 -11.33 7.35 7.11
C ASP A 56 -10.67 8.46 7.93
N HIS A 57 -10.06 8.13 9.08
CA HIS A 57 -9.29 9.07 9.89
C HIS A 57 -7.84 9.20 9.42
N PHE A 58 -7.41 8.36 8.48
CA PHE A 58 -6.12 8.53 7.81
C PHE A 58 -6.10 9.81 6.98
N ARG A 59 -4.92 10.39 6.78
CA ARG A 59 -4.79 11.67 6.09
C ARG A 59 -5.32 11.60 4.65
N LYS A 60 -5.70 12.75 4.11
CA LYS A 60 -6.02 12.89 2.68
C LYS A 60 -4.78 12.59 1.81
N PRO A 61 -4.97 12.16 0.55
CA PRO A 61 -3.89 12.00 -0.42
C PRO A 61 -3.09 13.29 -0.61
N LEU A 62 -1.78 13.17 -0.86
CA LEU A 62 -0.88 14.33 -1.07
C LEU A 62 -0.91 14.84 -2.52
N ALA A 63 -1.32 13.97 -3.45
CA ALA A 63 -1.47 14.26 -4.86
C ALA A 63 -2.65 13.45 -5.42
N PRO A 64 -3.13 13.74 -6.64
CA PRO A 64 -4.20 12.96 -7.26
C PRO A 64 -3.85 11.47 -7.33
N LEU A 65 -4.78 10.61 -6.88
CA LEU A 65 -4.62 9.16 -6.89
C LEU A 65 -4.80 8.53 -8.27
N ILE A 66 -5.48 9.25 -9.16
CA ILE A 66 -5.82 8.82 -10.51
C ILE A 66 -5.52 10.01 -11.43
N LEU A 67 -4.76 9.75 -12.49
CA LEU A 67 -4.53 10.72 -13.56
C LEU A 67 -5.05 10.12 -14.87
N ASN A 68 -5.88 10.89 -15.57
CA ASN A 68 -6.29 10.56 -16.93
C ASN A 68 -5.39 11.34 -17.89
N ASN A 69 -4.63 10.63 -18.73
CA ASN A 69 -3.84 11.23 -19.79
C ASN A 69 -4.22 10.62 -21.15
N ASN A 70 -3.63 11.13 -22.23
CA ASN A 70 -3.89 10.65 -23.59
C ASN A 70 -3.54 9.16 -23.81
N GLN A 71 -2.85 8.52 -22.85
CA GLN A 71 -2.45 7.11 -22.86
C GLN A 71 -3.32 6.23 -21.94
N GLY A 72 -4.31 6.81 -21.25
CA GLY A 72 -5.27 6.11 -20.40
C GLY A 72 -5.28 6.57 -18.94
N VAL A 73 -5.82 5.71 -18.08
CA VAL A 73 -5.90 5.90 -16.63
C VAL A 73 -4.62 5.38 -15.99
N ILE A 74 -3.92 6.22 -15.25
CA ILE A 74 -2.74 5.82 -14.47
C ILE A 74 -2.97 6.06 -12.98
N PHE A 75 -2.40 5.18 -12.17
CA PHE A 75 -2.35 5.29 -10.71
C PHE A 75 -0.91 5.60 -10.30
N PRO A 76 -0.55 6.89 -10.10
CA PRO A 76 0.82 7.29 -9.82
C PRO A 76 1.24 6.91 -8.40
N PRO A 77 2.54 6.61 -8.17
CA PRO A 77 3.09 6.40 -6.84
C PRO A 77 2.89 7.65 -5.96
N GLN A 78 2.48 7.44 -4.71
CA GLN A 78 2.31 8.51 -3.73
C GLN A 78 3.45 8.46 -2.70
N LYS A 79 3.77 9.60 -2.08
CA LYS A 79 4.70 9.60 -0.94
C LYS A 79 4.00 9.15 0.33
N PHE A 80 4.75 8.48 1.20
CA PHE A 80 4.34 8.10 2.55
C PHE A 80 5.25 8.78 3.61
N PRO A 81 5.08 10.10 3.81
CA PRO A 81 5.98 10.90 4.65
C PRO A 81 6.01 10.47 6.12
N GLU A 82 4.97 9.78 6.59
CA GLU A 82 4.84 9.28 7.96
C GLU A 82 5.95 8.31 8.34
N LEU A 83 6.48 7.57 7.35
CA LEU A 83 7.55 6.62 7.58
C LEU A 83 8.92 7.19 7.30
N HIS A 84 9.12 7.66 6.06
CA HIS A 84 10.41 8.07 5.53
C HIS A 84 10.26 8.92 4.25
N PRO A 85 11.13 9.90 3.96
CA PRO A 85 11.03 10.75 2.76
C PRO A 85 11.09 10.00 1.42
N LYS A 86 11.70 8.82 1.41
CA LYS A 86 11.80 7.93 0.24
C LYS A 86 10.70 6.86 0.17
N ALA A 87 9.85 6.77 1.20
CA ALA A 87 8.78 5.78 1.22
C ALA A 87 7.70 6.16 0.21
N THR A 88 7.28 5.19 -0.58
CA THR A 88 6.20 5.33 -1.54
C THR A 88 5.04 4.44 -1.12
N CYS A 89 3.81 4.90 -1.32
CA CYS A 89 2.62 4.12 -1.08
C CYS A 89 1.75 4.02 -2.33
N SER A 90 0.94 2.97 -2.35
CA SER A 90 0.08 2.61 -3.47
C SER A 90 -1.18 1.89 -3.00
N SER A 91 -2.30 2.22 -3.64
CA SER A 91 -3.57 1.52 -3.44
C SER A 91 -3.62 0.32 -4.39
N PRO A 92 -3.71 -0.92 -3.86
CA PRO A 92 -3.85 -2.11 -4.67
C PRO A 92 -5.23 -2.19 -5.32
N SER A 93 -5.36 -2.99 -6.39
CA SER A 93 -6.68 -3.36 -6.92
C SER A 93 -7.51 -4.13 -5.90
N LYS A 94 -8.83 -4.19 -6.12
CA LYS A 94 -9.77 -4.96 -5.30
C LYS A 94 -9.34 -6.42 -5.16
N LYS A 95 -8.85 -7.03 -6.23
CA LYS A 95 -8.38 -8.43 -6.23
C LYS A 95 -7.19 -8.63 -5.28
N VAL A 96 -6.23 -7.70 -5.30
CA VAL A 96 -5.07 -7.74 -4.41
C VAL A 96 -5.48 -7.44 -2.96
N HIS A 97 -6.40 -6.49 -2.75
CA HIS A 97 -6.99 -6.22 -1.44
C HIS A 97 -7.59 -7.50 -0.84
N GLU A 98 -8.51 -8.16 -1.54
CA GLU A 98 -9.16 -9.39 -1.08
C GLU A 98 -8.15 -10.52 -0.81
N PHE A 99 -7.10 -10.63 -1.64
CA PHE A 99 -6.01 -11.56 -1.40
C PHE A 99 -5.30 -11.28 -0.07
N LEU A 100 -4.91 -10.01 0.18
CA LEU A 100 -4.19 -9.62 1.40
C LEU A 100 -5.04 -9.85 2.66
N VAL A 101 -6.35 -9.55 2.59
CA VAL A 101 -7.28 -9.77 3.69
C VAL A 101 -7.33 -11.24 4.07
N ARG A 102 -7.45 -12.13 3.08
CA ARG A 102 -7.46 -13.58 3.32
C ARG A 102 -6.11 -14.11 3.79
N GLU A 103 -5.03 -13.74 3.10
CA GLU A 103 -3.66 -14.21 3.35
C GLU A 103 -3.19 -13.85 4.77
N LEU A 104 -3.54 -12.66 5.24
CA LEU A 104 -3.11 -12.15 6.54
C LEU A 104 -4.19 -12.26 7.62
N LYS A 105 -5.33 -12.90 7.29
CA LYS A 105 -6.48 -13.09 8.19
C LYS A 105 -6.92 -11.76 8.83
N LEU A 106 -7.00 -10.72 8.01
CA LEU A 106 -7.38 -9.38 8.45
C LEU A 106 -8.89 -9.32 8.65
N TYR A 107 -9.31 -8.62 9.69
CA TYR A 107 -10.67 -8.15 9.83
C TYR A 107 -10.69 -6.69 9.34
N ILE A 108 -11.37 -6.46 8.21
CA ILE A 108 -11.48 -5.14 7.57
C ILE A 108 -12.91 -4.65 7.77
N ASP A 109 -13.06 -3.47 8.36
CA ASP A 109 -14.34 -2.77 8.44
C ASP A 109 -14.70 -2.13 7.08
N GLU A 110 -15.96 -1.76 6.87
CA GLU A 110 -16.50 -1.17 5.64
C GLU A 110 -15.76 0.12 5.22
N ASN A 111 -15.20 0.83 6.20
CA ASN A 111 -14.46 2.06 6.02
C ASN A 111 -12.94 1.87 5.96
N GLU A 112 -12.46 0.62 5.96
CA GLU A 112 -11.04 0.30 5.92
C GLU A 112 -10.57 -0.11 4.52
N ALA A 113 -9.37 0.36 4.16
CA ALA A 113 -8.72 0.02 2.89
C ALA A 113 -7.29 -0.45 3.14
N THR A 114 -6.81 -1.36 2.27
CA THR A 114 -5.40 -1.78 2.28
C THR A 114 -4.55 -0.83 1.45
N MET A 115 -3.33 -0.57 1.90
CA MET A 115 -2.33 0.17 1.15
C MET A 115 -0.97 -0.54 1.24
N LEU A 116 -0.21 -0.55 0.15
CA LEU A 116 1.17 -1.03 0.15
C LEU A 116 2.10 0.14 0.34
N VAL A 117 3.14 -0.03 1.16
CA VAL A 117 4.18 0.96 1.36
C VAL A 117 5.54 0.32 1.13
N GLY A 118 6.28 0.85 0.17
CA GLY A 118 7.62 0.42 -0.20
C GLY A 118 8.69 1.39 0.30
N LEU A 119 9.79 0.83 0.84
CA LEU A 119 10.99 1.53 1.29
C LEU A 119 12.24 0.96 0.60
#